data_AF-A0A0G4IXD8-F1
#
_entry.id   AF-A0A0G4IXD8-F1
#
_cell.length_a   1.000
_cell.length_b   1.000
_cell.length_c   1.000
_cell.angle_alpha   90.00
_cell.angle_beta   90.00
_cell.angle_gamma   90.00
#
_symmetry.space_group_name_H-M   'P 1'
#
loop_
_entity.id
_entity.type
_entity.pdbx_description
1 polymer ?
#
loop_
_entity_poly.entity_id
_entity_poly.type
_entity_poly.pdbx_seq_one_letter_code
_entity_poly.pdbx_strand_id
1 'polypeptide(L)'
;MTNDPVGDRLRAALSAPGNERCADCRSPDPSWASHNIGVFLCQDCAGVHRSLGTHISRVRSVTLDTWDAPSVAVMLSRGNRLVNDTMEALLPLSQRIGSDVAARARDQFIRAKYVNRRFQRRTAPAPAAPESPPDDIFAGLTVVSSAPTCAPAVAPQAPSLLDLPADLFAGLSSPPTPFPFVDAAAPTDNPGASASSSS
;
A
#
# COMPACT_ATOMS: atom_id res chain seq x y z
N MET A 1 -13.10 18.81 -18.31
CA MET A 1 -12.38 18.69 -17.02
C MET A 1 -13.13 17.66 -16.19
N THR A 2 -12.75 16.39 -16.25
CA THR A 2 -13.41 15.34 -15.46
C THR A 2 -13.02 15.52 -14.00
N ASN A 3 -14.00 15.75 -13.13
CA ASN A 3 -13.82 15.70 -11.68
C ASN A 3 -13.48 14.26 -11.31
N ASP A 4 -12.20 13.95 -11.13
CA ASP A 4 -11.74 12.67 -10.55
C ASP A 4 -11.45 12.90 -9.06
N PRO A 5 -12.43 12.65 -8.17
CA PRO A 5 -12.27 12.89 -6.75
C PRO A 5 -11.18 12.00 -6.13
N VAL A 6 -10.83 10.87 -6.76
CA VAL A 6 -9.78 9.98 -6.27
C VAL A 6 -8.41 10.58 -6.60
N GLY A 7 -8.20 11.01 -7.84
CA GLY A 7 -6.99 11.70 -8.26
C GLY A 7 -6.73 13.00 -7.49
N ASP A 8 -7.77 13.77 -7.20
CA ASP A 8 -7.67 15.01 -6.41
C ASP A 8 -7.19 14.74 -4.97
N ARG A 9 -7.74 13.69 -4.34
CA ARG A 9 -7.33 13.25 -3.01
C ARG A 9 -5.91 12.72 -2.98
N LEU A 10 -5.47 12.02 -4.03
CA LEU A 10 -4.08 11.57 -4.13
C LEU A 10 -3.11 12.75 -4.28
N ARG A 11 -3.45 13.76 -5.07
CA ARG A 11 -2.66 15.00 -5.19
C ARG A 11 -2.59 15.76 -3.87
N ALA A 12 -3.69 15.79 -3.11
CA ALA A 12 -3.68 16.35 -1.76
C ALA A 12 -2.74 15.57 -0.82
N ALA A 13 -2.73 14.24 -0.90
CA ALA A 13 -1.79 13.40 -0.13
C ALA A 13 -0.33 13.68 -0.50
N LEU A 14 0.00 13.83 -1.80
CA LEU A 14 1.35 14.16 -2.25
C LEU A 14 1.80 15.54 -1.76
N SER A 15 0.88 16.50 -1.66
CA SER A 15 1.14 17.87 -1.21
C SER A 15 1.26 18.01 0.32
N ALA A 16 1.03 16.94 1.08
CA ALA A 16 1.14 16.97 2.53
C ALA A 16 2.62 17.09 2.97
N PRO A 17 2.89 17.80 4.09
CA PRO A 17 4.27 18.08 4.52
C PRO A 17 5.03 16.79 4.85
N GLY A 18 6.26 16.71 4.35
CA GLY A 18 7.15 15.55 4.43
C GLY A 18 7.06 14.62 3.23
N ASN A 19 6.09 14.79 2.33
CA ASN A 19 5.94 13.99 1.11
C ASN A 19 6.64 14.63 -0.11
N GLU A 20 7.18 15.85 0.01
CA GLU A 20 7.95 16.53 -1.04
C GLU A 20 9.27 15.83 -1.40
N ARG A 21 9.69 14.86 -0.59
CA ARG A 21 10.92 14.09 -0.79
C ARG A 21 10.66 12.60 -0.68
N CYS A 22 11.36 11.83 -1.50
CA CYS A 22 11.37 10.38 -1.48
C CYS A 22 11.64 9.86 -0.06
N ALA A 23 10.83 8.90 0.39
CA ALA A 23 10.92 8.33 1.72
C ALA A 23 12.29 7.71 2.05
N ASP A 24 13.05 7.27 1.03
CA ASP A 24 14.30 6.52 1.22
C ASP A 24 15.56 7.31 0.91
N CYS A 25 15.64 7.98 -0.24
CA CYS A 25 16.85 8.66 -0.68
C CYS A 25 16.75 10.20 -0.65
N ARG A 26 15.59 10.74 -0.25
CA ARG A 26 15.34 12.19 -0.12
C ARG A 26 15.44 12.98 -1.43
N SER A 27 15.48 12.29 -2.57
CA SER A 27 15.26 12.88 -3.90
C SER A 27 13.98 13.71 -3.87
N PRO A 28 13.99 14.92 -4.44
CA PRO A 28 12.78 15.74 -4.54
C PRO A 28 11.73 15.07 -5.45
N ASP A 29 10.50 15.57 -5.35
CA ASP A 29 9.38 15.31 -6.26
C ASP A 29 9.11 13.82 -6.55
N PRO A 30 8.80 13.02 -5.51
CA PRO A 30 8.51 11.60 -5.71
C PRO A 30 7.22 11.41 -6.53
N SER A 31 7.33 10.72 -7.67
CA SER A 31 6.22 10.43 -8.60
C SER A 31 5.68 9.00 -8.50
N TRP A 32 6.19 8.20 -7.57
CA TRP A 32 5.78 6.83 -7.31
C TRP A 32 5.34 6.68 -5.86
N ALA A 33 4.58 5.64 -5.56
CA ALA A 33 4.15 5.36 -4.20
C ALA A 33 4.05 3.87 -3.92
N SER A 34 4.36 3.47 -2.69
CA SER A 34 4.00 2.15 -2.17
C SER A 34 2.70 2.28 -1.39
N HIS A 35 1.58 1.86 -2.00
CA HIS A 35 0.24 2.17 -1.49
C HIS A 35 -0.17 1.32 -0.27
N ASN A 36 0.42 0.14 -0.09
CA ASN A 36 0.20 -0.68 1.10
C ASN A 36 1.02 -0.17 2.31
N ILE A 37 2.18 0.44 2.05
CA ILE A 37 3.03 1.03 3.09
C ILE A 37 2.60 2.47 3.41
N GLY A 38 2.12 3.22 2.41
CA GLY A 38 1.73 4.62 2.55
C GLY A 38 2.91 5.58 2.41
N VAL A 39 3.83 5.32 1.47
CA VAL A 39 5.01 6.18 1.21
C VAL A 39 5.11 6.59 -0.26
N PHE A 40 5.63 7.79 -0.49
CA PHE A 40 6.02 8.33 -1.80
C PHE A 40 7.51 8.13 -2.05
N LEU A 41 7.83 7.70 -3.27
CA LEU A 41 9.14 7.23 -3.70
C LEU A 41 9.53 7.91 -5.02
N CYS A 42 10.84 8.10 -5.23
CA CYS A 42 11.35 8.39 -6.57
C CYS A 42 11.36 7.11 -7.43
N GLN A 43 11.55 7.27 -8.74
CA GLN A 43 11.59 6.17 -9.71
C GLN A 43 12.59 5.07 -9.32
N ASP A 44 13.77 5.46 -8.86
CA ASP A 44 14.85 4.55 -8.51
C ASP A 44 14.52 3.67 -7.29
N CYS A 45 14.00 4.29 -6.21
CA CYS A 45 13.58 3.57 -5.02
C CYS A 45 12.34 2.71 -5.31
N ALA A 46 11.43 3.19 -6.14
CA ALA A 46 10.29 2.40 -6.63
C ALA A 46 10.75 1.13 -7.36
N GLY A 47 11.82 1.20 -8.15
CA GLY A 47 12.44 0.04 -8.79
C GLY A 47 12.91 -1.02 -7.79
N VAL A 48 13.57 -0.61 -6.71
CA VAL A 48 13.96 -1.53 -5.63
C VAL A 48 12.74 -2.08 -4.90
N HIS A 49 11.74 -1.25 -4.60
CA HIS A 49 10.51 -1.70 -3.95
C HIS A 49 9.77 -2.79 -4.74
N ARG A 50 9.84 -2.78 -6.07
CA ARG A 50 9.30 -3.87 -6.91
C ARG A 50 10.04 -5.19 -6.70
N SER A 51 11.36 -5.16 -6.51
CA SER A 51 12.18 -6.36 -6.29
C SER A 51 12.05 -6.95 -4.88
N LEU A 52 11.40 -6.25 -3.95
CA LEU A 52 11.05 -6.79 -2.62
C LEU A 52 9.87 -7.79 -2.68
N GLY A 53 9.01 -7.66 -3.69
CA GLY A 53 7.80 -8.47 -3.85
C GLY A 53 6.54 -7.86 -3.19
N THR A 54 5.38 -8.30 -3.69
CA THR A 54 4.05 -7.72 -3.39
C THR A 54 3.54 -7.98 -1.97
N HIS A 55 4.14 -8.95 -1.27
CA HIS A 55 3.89 -9.22 0.15
C HIS A 55 4.52 -8.16 1.07
N ILE A 56 5.53 -7.42 0.56
CA ILE A 56 6.21 -6.33 1.29
C ILE A 56 5.75 -4.98 0.78
N SER A 57 5.89 -4.74 -0.53
CA SER A 57 5.61 -3.45 -1.14
C SER A 57 4.85 -3.61 -2.44
N ARG A 58 3.80 -2.80 -2.60
CA ARG A 58 2.98 -2.72 -3.82
C ARG A 58 3.10 -1.31 -4.36
N VAL A 59 3.75 -1.18 -5.51
CA VAL A 59 4.15 0.10 -6.09
C VAL A 59 3.18 0.52 -7.19
N ARG A 60 2.76 1.79 -7.19
CA ARG A 60 2.03 2.44 -8.28
C ARG A 60 2.64 3.81 -8.59
N SER A 61 2.57 4.22 -9.85
CA SER A 61 2.79 5.59 -10.29
C SER A 61 1.67 6.48 -9.77
N VAL A 62 2.02 7.66 -9.28
CA VAL A 62 1.03 8.64 -8.80
C VAL A 62 0.22 9.22 -9.96
N THR A 63 0.81 9.31 -11.16
CA THR A 63 0.20 9.96 -12.33
C THR A 63 -0.23 9.00 -13.43
N LEU A 64 0.48 7.87 -13.59
CA LEU A 64 0.29 6.97 -14.73
C LEU A 64 -0.67 5.80 -14.45
N ASP A 65 -0.86 5.45 -13.17
CA ASP A 65 -1.69 4.31 -12.79
C ASP A 65 -3.06 4.75 -12.29
N THR A 66 -4.06 3.89 -12.47
CA THR A 66 -5.38 4.07 -11.86
C THR A 66 -5.33 3.76 -10.36
N TRP A 67 -5.97 4.60 -9.56
CA TRP A 67 -6.03 4.44 -8.11
C TRP A 67 -7.44 4.11 -7.63
N ASP A 68 -7.50 3.21 -6.64
CA ASP A 68 -8.72 2.87 -5.92
C ASP A 68 -8.81 3.70 -4.63
N ALA A 69 -10.03 4.01 -4.21
CA ALA A 69 -10.30 4.82 -3.03
C ALA A 69 -9.64 4.28 -1.73
N PRO A 70 -9.62 2.95 -1.47
CA PRO A 70 -8.91 2.38 -0.31
C PRO A 70 -7.41 2.68 -0.34
N SER A 71 -6.74 2.51 -1.48
CA SER A 71 -5.32 2.80 -1.61
C SER A 71 -5.01 4.28 -1.37
N VAL A 72 -5.85 5.20 -1.86
CA VAL A 72 -5.70 6.64 -1.58
C VAL A 72 -5.94 6.95 -0.09
N ALA A 73 -6.88 6.26 0.57
CA ALA A 73 -7.09 6.42 2.01
C ALA A 73 -5.87 6.00 2.84
N VAL A 74 -5.12 4.97 2.42
CA VAL A 74 -3.84 4.61 3.06
C VAL A 74 -2.81 5.72 2.89
N MET A 75 -2.70 6.32 1.70
CA MET A 75 -1.78 7.44 1.46
C MET A 75 -2.12 8.66 2.33
N LEU A 76 -3.40 8.99 2.48
CA LEU A 76 -3.88 10.11 3.31
C LEU A 76 -3.69 9.88 4.81
N SER A 77 -3.84 8.64 5.28
CA SER A 77 -3.71 8.30 6.70
C SER A 77 -2.26 8.13 7.17
N ARG A 78 -1.30 8.00 6.24
CA ARG A 78 0.12 7.79 6.53
C ARG A 78 0.99 8.94 6.03
N GLY A 79 1.75 8.70 4.96
CA GLY A 79 2.76 9.63 4.47
C GLY A 79 4.16 9.34 5.00
N ASN A 80 5.13 9.93 4.30
CA ASN A 80 6.56 9.66 4.48
C ASN A 80 7.04 10.00 5.88
N ARG A 81 6.55 11.10 6.46
CA ARG A 81 6.90 11.53 7.81
C ARG A 81 6.56 10.45 8.83
N LEU A 82 5.28 10.05 8.90
CA LEU A 82 4.79 9.06 9.85
C LEU A 82 5.49 7.71 9.69
N VAL A 83 5.66 7.27 8.44
CA VAL A 83 6.31 5.99 8.16
C VAL A 83 7.79 6.05 8.53
N ASN A 84 8.51 7.12 8.20
CA ASN A 84 9.93 7.26 8.57
C ASN A 84 10.12 7.41 10.08
N ASP A 85 9.24 8.10 10.79
CA ASP A 85 9.29 8.20 12.26
C ASP A 85 9.24 6.81 12.93
N THR A 86 8.54 5.86 12.30
CA THR A 86 8.46 4.47 12.77
C THR A 86 9.61 3.61 12.24
N MET A 87 9.79 3.58 10.91
CA MET A 87 10.70 2.69 10.22
C MET A 87 12.17 3.08 10.37
N GLU A 88 12.45 4.33 10.71
CA GLU A 88 13.77 4.92 10.89
C GLU A 88 13.99 5.47 12.31
N ALA A 89 13.17 5.05 13.28
CA ALA A 89 13.21 5.51 14.66
C ALA A 89 14.61 5.42 15.33
N LEU A 90 15.42 4.44 14.91
CA LEU A 90 16.78 4.19 15.39
C LEU A 90 17.84 4.33 14.29
N LEU A 91 17.51 4.97 13.16
CA LEU A 91 18.43 5.11 12.03
C LEU A 91 19.52 6.15 12.35
N PRO A 92 20.80 5.78 12.40
CA PRO A 92 21.88 6.74 12.55
C PRO A 92 21.96 7.69 11.34
N LEU A 93 22.24 8.97 11.58
CA LEU A 93 22.39 9.95 10.50
C LEU A 93 23.44 9.54 9.47
N SER A 94 24.52 8.88 9.90
CA SER A 94 25.59 8.38 9.03
C SER A 94 25.17 7.26 8.07
N GLN A 95 24.05 6.59 8.34
CA GLN A 95 23.52 5.52 7.50
C GLN A 95 22.37 5.99 6.60
N ARG A 96 21.97 7.27 6.68
CA ARG A 96 21.00 7.84 5.73
C ARG A 96 21.66 7.97 4.37
N ILE A 97 20.93 7.56 3.34
CA ILE A 97 21.38 7.66 1.95
C ILE A 97 20.78 8.91 1.28
N GLY A 98 21.55 9.50 0.36
CA GLY A 98 21.11 10.55 -0.55
C GLY A 98 20.61 9.99 -1.89
N SER A 99 20.20 10.89 -2.80
CA SER A 99 19.68 10.52 -4.13
C SER A 99 20.76 9.98 -5.07
N ASP A 100 21.99 10.44 -4.90
CA ASP A 100 23.20 10.13 -5.67
C ASP A 100 23.86 8.79 -5.33
N VAL A 101 23.32 8.07 -4.35
CA VAL A 101 23.87 6.78 -3.90
C VAL A 101 23.86 5.73 -5.01
N ALA A 102 24.92 4.92 -5.08
CA ALA A 102 25.01 3.79 -6.00
C ALA A 102 23.85 2.80 -5.82
N ALA A 103 23.40 2.20 -6.92
CA ALA A 103 22.25 1.29 -6.95
C ALA A 103 22.33 0.14 -5.93
N ARG A 104 23.53 -0.42 -5.72
CA ARG A 104 23.76 -1.49 -4.74
C ARG A 104 23.51 -1.01 -3.30
N ALA A 105 24.03 0.15 -2.93
CA ALA A 105 23.86 0.69 -1.59
C ALA A 105 22.39 1.12 -1.34
N ARG A 106 21.70 1.59 -2.39
CA ARG A 106 20.25 1.84 -2.36
C ARG A 106 19.44 0.57 -2.05
N ASP A 107 19.70 -0.52 -2.78
CA ASP A 107 19.03 -1.81 -2.55
C ASP A 107 19.27 -2.33 -1.13
N GLN A 108 20.52 -2.29 -0.66
CA GLN A 108 20.88 -2.71 0.69
C GLN A 108 20.15 -1.90 1.77
N PHE A 109 20.10 -0.58 1.64
CA PHE A 109 19.41 0.29 2.59
C PHE A 109 17.91 -0.01 2.64
N ILE A 110 17.25 -0.11 1.48
CA ILE A 110 15.81 -0.35 1.38
C ILE A 110 15.45 -1.73 1.95
N ARG A 111 16.24 -2.78 1.66
CA ARG A 111 16.04 -4.11 2.29
C ARG A 111 16.23 -4.05 3.79
N ALA A 112 17.26 -3.37 4.29
CA ALA A 112 17.48 -3.20 5.72
C ALA A 112 16.29 -2.50 6.42
N LYS A 113 15.70 -1.49 5.75
CA LYS A 113 14.56 -0.72 6.26
C LYS A 113 13.26 -1.53 6.25
N TYR A 114 12.88 -2.13 5.12
CA TYR A 114 11.55 -2.71 4.93
C TYR A 114 11.46 -4.23 5.17
N VAL A 115 12.52 -4.98 4.84
CA VAL A 115 12.56 -6.44 5.02
C VAL A 115 13.01 -6.76 6.44
N ASN A 116 14.20 -6.27 6.81
CA ASN A 116 14.84 -6.62 8.08
C ASN A 116 14.33 -5.78 9.25
N ARG A 117 13.58 -4.71 8.98
CA ARG A 117 13.05 -3.76 9.98
C ARG A 117 14.12 -3.24 10.94
N ARG A 118 15.35 -3.07 10.43
CA ARG A 118 16.57 -2.90 11.24
C ARG A 118 16.53 -1.68 12.16
N PHE A 119 15.82 -0.62 11.76
CA PHE A 119 15.82 0.67 12.45
C PHE A 119 14.52 0.94 13.23
N GLN A 120 13.61 -0.03 13.29
CA GLN A 120 12.40 0.09 14.12
C GLN A 120 12.76 -0.10 15.60
N ARG A 121 12.14 0.69 16.48
CA ARG A 121 12.14 0.36 17.90
C ARG A 121 11.35 -0.93 18.08
N ARG A 122 11.98 -1.95 18.66
CA ARG A 122 11.25 -3.10 19.18
C ARG A 122 10.53 -2.63 20.43
N THR A 123 9.22 -2.46 20.35
CA THR A 123 8.41 -2.49 21.56
C THR A 123 8.51 -3.90 22.10
N ALA A 124 8.99 -4.04 23.35
CA ALA A 124 8.86 -5.31 24.05
C ALA A 124 7.36 -5.68 24.05
N PRO A 125 6.99 -6.95 23.81
CA PRO A 125 5.63 -7.36 24.10
C PRO A 125 5.34 -6.96 25.54
N ALA A 126 4.19 -6.34 25.78
CA ALA A 126 3.75 -6.03 27.14
C ALA A 126 3.93 -7.29 27.99
N PRO A 127 4.47 -7.20 29.22
CA PRO A 127 4.59 -8.38 30.07
C PRO A 127 3.21 -9.02 30.12
N ALA A 128 3.12 -10.30 29.73
CA ALA A 128 1.88 -11.05 29.80
C ALA A 128 1.31 -10.85 31.20
N ALA A 129 0.10 -10.27 31.29
CA ALA A 129 -0.59 -10.18 32.56
C ALA A 129 -0.57 -11.58 33.20
N PRO A 130 -0.28 -11.70 34.51
CA PRO A 130 -0.25 -13.00 35.15
C PRO A 130 -1.59 -13.70 34.89
N GLU A 131 -1.54 -14.85 34.22
CA GLU A 131 -2.70 -15.71 34.00
C GLU A 131 -3.31 -16.00 35.37
N SER A 132 -4.57 -15.61 35.56
CA SER A 132 -5.30 -15.83 36.80
C SER A 132 -5.24 -17.33 37.14
N PRO A 133 -4.85 -17.70 38.37
CA PRO A 133 -4.80 -19.10 38.79
C PRO A 133 -6.20 -19.73 38.70
N PRO A 134 -6.31 -21.04 38.48
CA PRO A 134 -7.60 -21.71 38.37
C PRO A 134 -8.38 -21.54 39.68
N ASP A 135 -9.61 -21.01 39.53
CA ASP A 135 -10.56 -20.84 40.61
C ASP A 135 -10.93 -22.20 41.22
N ASP A 136 -10.48 -22.45 42.44
CA ASP A 136 -11.17 -23.39 43.33
C ASP A 136 -11.00 -23.00 44.81
N ILE A 137 -12.15 -22.90 45.47
CA ILE A 137 -12.46 -22.99 46.92
C ILE A 137 -13.06 -21.72 47.58
N PHE A 138 -14.38 -21.83 47.67
CA PHE A 138 -15.43 -21.17 48.45
C PHE A 138 -15.13 -20.83 49.92
N ALA A 139 -15.44 -19.58 50.32
CA ALA A 139 -15.94 -19.27 51.67
C ALA A 139 -16.82 -18.00 51.60
N GLY A 140 -18.10 -18.19 51.87
CA GLY A 140 -19.15 -17.20 51.59
C GLY A 140 -19.10 -15.92 52.41
N LEU A 141 -19.50 -14.83 51.76
CA LEU A 141 -20.24 -13.75 52.41
C LEU A 141 -21.22 -13.15 51.39
N THR A 142 -22.51 -13.40 51.62
CA THR A 142 -23.61 -12.82 50.86
C THR A 142 -23.72 -11.32 51.12
N VAL A 143 -23.46 -10.49 50.11
CA VAL A 143 -24.04 -9.15 50.02
C VAL A 143 -24.96 -9.14 48.81
N VAL A 144 -26.26 -9.12 49.08
CA VAL A 144 -27.32 -8.87 48.11
C VAL A 144 -27.16 -7.45 47.58
N SER A 145 -26.74 -7.33 46.31
CA SER A 145 -26.85 -6.08 45.55
C SER A 145 -27.62 -6.35 44.27
N SER A 146 -28.86 -5.88 44.25
CA SER A 146 -29.82 -6.01 43.16
C SER A 146 -29.31 -5.30 41.90
N ALA A 147 -29.11 -6.05 40.82
CA ALA A 147 -28.96 -5.51 39.48
C ALA A 147 -30.35 -5.36 38.82
N PRO A 148 -30.59 -4.32 38.02
CA PRO A 148 -31.72 -4.30 37.08
C PRO A 148 -31.44 -5.30 35.94
N THR A 149 -32.39 -6.20 35.72
CA THR A 149 -32.40 -7.18 34.62
C THR A 149 -32.43 -6.45 33.28
N CYS A 150 -31.31 -6.44 32.56
CA CYS A 150 -31.31 -6.11 31.14
C CYS A 150 -31.71 -7.39 30.39
N ALA A 151 -32.92 -7.39 29.83
CA ALA A 151 -33.50 -8.47 29.05
C ALA A 151 -32.62 -8.82 27.82
N PRO A 152 -32.63 -10.08 27.35
CA PRO A 152 -31.97 -10.44 26.10
C PRO A 152 -32.73 -9.81 24.93
N ALA A 153 -32.01 -8.99 24.14
CA ALA A 153 -32.47 -8.59 22.83
C ALA A 153 -32.53 -9.84 21.93
N VAL A 154 -33.75 -10.30 21.66
CA VAL A 154 -34.05 -11.32 20.66
C VAL A 154 -33.60 -10.77 19.30
N ALA A 155 -32.56 -11.40 18.73
CA ALA A 155 -32.16 -11.15 17.36
C ALA A 155 -33.30 -11.57 16.41
N PRO A 156 -33.73 -10.73 15.46
CA PRO A 156 -34.64 -11.18 14.42
C PRO A 156 -33.89 -12.15 13.51
N GLN A 157 -34.45 -13.36 13.37
CA GLN A 157 -33.99 -14.36 12.42
C GLN A 157 -34.07 -13.79 10.99
N ALA A 158 -32.97 -13.88 10.25
CA ALA A 158 -32.95 -13.55 8.82
C ALA A 158 -33.77 -14.61 8.04
N PRO A 159 -34.59 -14.19 7.06
CA PRO A 159 -35.36 -15.15 6.27
C PRO A 159 -34.46 -16.00 5.36
N SER A 160 -34.78 -17.28 5.29
CA SER A 160 -34.16 -18.32 4.46
C SER A 160 -34.32 -18.04 2.96
N LEU A 161 -33.30 -18.42 2.16
CA LEU A 161 -33.18 -18.21 0.71
C LEU A 161 -34.14 -19.06 -0.18
N LEU A 162 -35.46 -19.02 0.07
CA LEU A 162 -36.43 -19.74 -0.77
C LEU A 162 -37.56 -18.87 -1.36
N ASP A 163 -37.53 -17.54 -1.16
CA ASP A 163 -38.54 -16.63 -1.74
C ASP A 163 -37.93 -15.61 -2.73
N LEU A 164 -37.41 -16.06 -3.87
CA LEU A 164 -37.12 -15.19 -5.00
C LEU A 164 -37.81 -15.71 -6.27
N PRO A 165 -38.61 -14.89 -6.98
CA PRO A 165 -39.26 -15.27 -8.22
C PRO A 165 -38.25 -15.47 -9.37
N ALA A 166 -38.54 -16.43 -10.25
CA ALA A 166 -37.64 -17.00 -11.25
C ALA A 166 -37.47 -16.18 -12.56
N ASP A 167 -37.60 -14.85 -12.52
CA ASP A 167 -37.70 -14.03 -13.76
C ASP A 167 -36.56 -13.00 -13.93
N LEU A 168 -35.32 -13.40 -13.71
CA LEU A 168 -34.13 -12.58 -14.06
C LEU A 168 -33.06 -13.35 -14.87
N PHE A 169 -33.46 -14.42 -15.58
CA PHE A 169 -32.58 -15.22 -16.45
C PHE A 169 -32.73 -14.92 -17.95
N ALA A 170 -33.18 -13.72 -18.33
CA ALA A 170 -33.23 -13.30 -19.73
C ALA A 170 -32.34 -12.07 -19.96
N GLY A 171 -31.10 -12.27 -20.40
CA GLY A 171 -30.22 -11.15 -20.77
C GLY A 171 -28.81 -11.49 -21.27
N LEU A 172 -28.43 -12.77 -21.37
CA LEU A 172 -27.14 -13.17 -21.93
C LEU A 172 -27.30 -13.68 -23.37
N SER A 173 -27.37 -12.76 -24.33
CA SER A 173 -26.98 -13.09 -25.70
C SER A 173 -26.62 -11.83 -26.48
N SER A 174 -25.34 -11.48 -26.47
CA SER A 174 -24.69 -10.77 -27.58
C SER A 174 -23.18 -11.02 -27.51
N PRO A 175 -22.56 -11.63 -28.53
CA PRO A 175 -21.12 -11.76 -28.60
C PRO A 175 -20.46 -10.40 -28.91
N PRO A 176 -19.22 -10.16 -28.43
CA PRO A 176 -18.49 -8.94 -28.78
C PRO A 176 -18.05 -8.97 -30.24
N THR A 177 -18.31 -7.87 -30.95
CA THR A 177 -17.77 -7.60 -32.30
C THR A 177 -16.24 -7.45 -32.25
N PRO A 178 -15.48 -8.01 -33.20
CA PRO A 178 -14.04 -7.80 -33.28
C PRO A 178 -13.71 -6.36 -33.68
N PHE A 179 -12.74 -5.77 -32.99
CA PHE A 179 -12.15 -4.47 -33.35
C PHE A 179 -11.35 -4.58 -34.66
N PRO A 180 -11.36 -3.55 -35.53
CA PRO A 180 -10.50 -3.53 -36.71
C PRO A 180 -9.02 -3.45 -36.30
N PHE A 181 -8.23 -4.36 -36.87
CA PHE A 181 -6.78 -4.39 -36.82
C PHE A 181 -6.25 -3.10 -37.46
N VAL A 182 -5.54 -2.27 -36.70
CA VAL A 182 -4.75 -1.17 -37.28
C VAL A 182 -3.40 -1.76 -37.68
N ASP A 183 -3.10 -1.73 -38.97
CA ASP A 183 -1.79 -2.12 -39.48
C ASP A 183 -0.72 -1.19 -38.91
N ALA A 184 0.19 -1.78 -38.13
CA ALA A 184 1.43 -1.12 -37.74
C ALA A 184 2.30 -0.98 -38.99
N ALA A 185 2.44 0.27 -39.46
CA ALA A 185 3.43 0.63 -40.46
C ALA A 185 4.83 0.23 -39.97
N ALA A 186 5.50 -0.63 -40.73
CA ALA A 186 6.88 -1.00 -40.52
C ALA A 186 7.81 0.22 -40.70
N PRO A 187 8.83 0.41 -39.85
CA PRO A 187 9.91 1.33 -40.14
C PRO A 187 10.73 0.76 -41.32
N THR A 188 10.83 1.53 -42.40
CA THR A 188 11.76 1.22 -43.48
C THR A 188 13.19 1.50 -43.01
N ASP A 189 14.00 0.45 -43.03
CA ASP A 189 15.45 0.52 -42.89
C ASP A 189 16.05 1.47 -43.92
N ASN A 190 16.94 2.34 -43.44
CA ASN A 190 17.72 3.26 -44.25
C ASN A 190 19.19 2.80 -44.24
N PRO A 191 19.70 2.10 -45.26
CA PRO A 191 21.12 1.78 -45.36
C PRO A 191 21.80 2.78 -46.29
N GLY A 192 22.53 3.74 -45.72
CA GLY A 192 23.16 4.78 -46.52
C GLY A 192 24.34 5.46 -45.85
N ALA A 193 25.34 4.72 -45.35
CA ALA A 193 26.68 5.24 -45.15
C ALA A 193 27.70 4.14 -44.84
N SER A 194 28.47 3.72 -45.85
CA SER A 194 29.87 3.28 -45.64
C SER A 194 30.63 3.24 -46.96
N ALA A 195 31.36 4.34 -47.16
CA ALA A 195 32.75 4.44 -47.63
C ALA A 195 33.24 3.44 -48.69
N SER A 196 33.46 3.99 -49.89
CA SER A 196 34.33 3.46 -50.93
C SER A 196 35.81 3.68 -50.58
N SER A 197 36.57 2.59 -50.67
CA SER A 197 37.91 2.44 -51.29
C SER A 197 39.04 3.40 -50.92
N SER A 198 40.03 2.82 -50.23
CA SER A 198 41.43 2.65 -50.66
C SER A 198 41.98 3.58 -51.77
N SER A 199 43.00 4.37 -51.43
CA SER A 199 44.34 4.41 -52.02
C SER A 199 45.23 5.35 -51.21
#